data_AF-G0ADQ0-F1
#
_entry.id   AF-G0ADQ0-F1
#
_cell.length_a   1.000
_cell.length_b   1.000
_cell.length_c   1.000
_cell.angle_alpha   90.00
_cell.angle_beta   90.00
_cell.angle_gamma   90.00
#
_symmetry.space_group_name_H-M   'P 1'
#
loop_
_entity.id
_entity.type
_entity.pdbx_description
1 polymer ?
#
loop_
_entity_poly.entity_id
_entity_poly.type
_entity_poly.pdbx_seq_one_letter_code
_entity_poly.pdbx_strand_id
1 'polypeptide(L)'
;MCGKRPGPENVGAVNRIAQLVAADVISSTNNLEFKQENMMPSARLNGETITDWDSFHTECAQVFGFPEFYGRNMNAWIDCLSYLRDEDGMSKFRLRENEVLSIEISHSEKLRQQAPDILEELEFCIAAINERYDDYGEKPALKLTLR
;
A
#
# COMPACT_ATOMS: atom_id res chain seq x y z
N MET A 1 40.24 -39.32 -46.10
CA MET A 1 39.65 -38.96 -44.80
C MET A 1 39.56 -37.44 -44.71
N CYS A 2 38.45 -36.95 -44.15
CA CYS A 2 38.07 -35.54 -43.94
C CYS A 2 37.83 -34.68 -45.20
N GLY A 3 36.55 -34.52 -45.55
CA GLY A 3 36.08 -33.42 -46.38
C GLY A 3 35.63 -32.24 -45.52
N LYS A 4 35.78 -31.02 -46.06
CA LYS A 4 34.81 -29.91 -45.96
C LYS A 4 34.95 -29.02 -47.20
N ARG A 5 33.82 -28.76 -47.85
CA ARG A 5 33.64 -27.82 -48.98
C ARG A 5 33.37 -26.39 -48.44
N PRO A 6 33.57 -25.35 -49.28
CA PRO A 6 33.66 -23.95 -48.85
C PRO A 6 32.29 -23.26 -48.79
N GLY A 7 32.23 -22.13 -48.10
CA GLY A 7 31.14 -21.16 -48.20
C GLY A 7 31.68 -19.73 -47.99
N PRO A 8 31.56 -18.84 -48.98
CA PRO A 8 31.72 -17.39 -48.80
C PRO A 8 30.36 -16.67 -48.70
N GLU A 9 30.39 -15.35 -48.48
CA GLU A 9 29.29 -14.34 -48.51
C GLU A 9 28.85 -13.87 -47.10
N ASN A 10 29.19 -12.68 -46.59
CA ASN A 10 29.28 -11.28 -47.06
C ASN A 10 27.92 -10.61 -47.35
N VAL A 11 27.45 -9.88 -46.33
CA VAL A 11 26.72 -8.60 -46.29
C VAL A 11 26.02 -8.11 -47.58
N GLY A 12 24.71 -7.84 -47.49
CA GLY A 12 24.10 -6.73 -48.23
C GLY A 12 22.65 -6.90 -48.72
N ALA A 13 21.78 -6.00 -48.24
CA ALA A 13 20.63 -5.40 -48.92
C ALA A 13 19.36 -6.25 -49.21
N VAL A 14 18.28 -5.92 -48.49
CA VAL A 14 16.88 -5.85 -48.97
C VAL A 14 16.07 -5.11 -47.88
N ASN A 15 15.11 -4.24 -48.13
CA ASN A 15 14.67 -3.53 -49.31
C ASN A 15 13.78 -2.36 -48.82
N ARG A 16 13.70 -1.31 -49.62
CA ARG A 16 12.98 -0.05 -49.39
C ARG A 16 11.46 -0.22 -49.61
N ILE A 17 10.68 0.59 -48.87
CA ILE A 17 9.38 1.19 -49.26
C ILE A 17 8.16 0.25 -49.40
N ALA A 18 7.23 0.35 -48.44
CA ALA A 18 5.79 0.31 -48.69
C ALA A 18 5.05 1.09 -47.59
N GLN A 19 4.74 2.34 -47.92
CA GLN A 19 3.81 3.22 -47.21
C GLN A 19 2.37 2.92 -47.65
N LEU A 20 1.42 3.06 -46.72
CA LEU A 20 -0.04 3.19 -46.88
C LEU A 20 -0.84 1.96 -47.38
N VAL A 21 -1.60 1.31 -46.50
CA VAL A 21 -3.07 1.44 -46.38
C VAL A 21 -3.60 0.58 -45.21
N ALA A 22 -4.05 1.22 -44.13
CA ALA A 22 -5.12 0.80 -43.21
C ALA A 22 -5.19 1.75 -42.01
N ALA A 23 -5.53 3.02 -42.26
CA ALA A 23 -6.23 3.78 -41.24
C ALA A 23 -7.64 3.16 -41.13
N ASP A 24 -8.06 2.76 -39.92
CA ASP A 24 -9.46 2.80 -39.42
C ASP A 24 -9.90 1.72 -38.41
N VAL A 25 -9.03 0.80 -37.93
CA VAL A 25 -9.49 -0.19 -36.90
C VAL A 25 -8.68 -0.24 -35.61
N ILE A 26 -7.46 0.31 -35.56
CA ILE A 26 -6.68 0.34 -34.31
C ILE A 26 -6.96 1.63 -33.53
N SER A 27 -8.25 1.96 -33.33
CA SER A 27 -8.71 3.00 -32.40
C SER A 27 -9.41 2.40 -31.16
N SER A 28 -9.40 1.08 -31.00
CA SER A 28 -10.03 0.43 -29.85
C SER A 28 -9.43 -0.92 -29.55
N THR A 29 -8.17 -0.95 -29.13
CA THR A 29 -7.68 -2.03 -28.28
C THR A 29 -6.56 -1.51 -27.40
N ASN A 30 -6.86 -1.45 -26.11
CA ASN A 30 -5.91 -1.50 -24.99
C ASN A 30 -5.14 -0.21 -24.65
N ASN A 31 -5.89 0.85 -24.33
CA ASN A 31 -5.48 1.71 -23.21
C ASN A 31 -5.85 1.02 -21.90
N LEU A 32 -5.14 -0.06 -21.59
CA LEU A 32 -4.88 -0.43 -20.20
C LEU A 32 -3.53 0.18 -19.88
N GLU A 33 -3.51 1.49 -19.65
CA GLU A 33 -2.47 2.08 -18.83
C GLU A 33 -2.61 1.43 -17.45
N PHE A 34 -1.93 0.30 -17.26
CA PHE A 34 -1.52 -0.15 -15.95
C PHE A 34 -0.57 0.92 -15.42
N LYS A 35 -1.17 1.97 -14.84
CA LYS A 35 -0.45 2.81 -13.89
C LYS A 35 0.01 1.88 -12.79
N GLN A 36 1.29 1.56 -12.83
CA GLN A 36 2.03 1.19 -11.66
C GLN A 36 2.05 2.43 -10.75
N GLU A 37 0.91 2.77 -10.14
CA GLU A 37 0.91 3.60 -8.95
C GLU A 37 1.73 2.81 -7.94
N ASN A 38 2.79 3.41 -7.42
CA ASN A 38 3.46 2.92 -6.23
C ASN A 38 2.39 2.47 -5.24
N MET A 39 2.31 1.16 -4.95
CA MET A 39 1.34 0.61 -4.00
C MET A 39 1.41 1.45 -2.72
N MET A 40 0.39 2.26 -2.46
CA MET A 40 0.32 2.98 -1.20
C MET A 40 0.24 1.93 -0.08
N PRO A 41 1.08 2.03 0.96
CA PRO A 41 0.94 1.18 2.12
C PRO A 41 -0.49 1.27 2.64
N SER A 42 -1.18 0.14 2.75
CA SER A 42 -2.57 0.12 3.18
C SER A 42 -2.82 -1.00 4.21
N ALA A 43 -3.55 -0.64 5.25
CA ALA A 43 -4.10 -1.54 6.26
C ALA A 43 -5.63 -1.50 6.17
N ARG A 44 -6.30 -2.66 6.14
CA ARG A 44 -7.76 -2.73 6.16
C ARG A 44 -8.22 -3.48 7.40
N LEU A 45 -9.03 -2.83 8.22
CA LEU A 45 -9.68 -3.38 9.41
C LEU A 45 -11.15 -3.69 9.08
N ASN A 46 -11.65 -4.84 9.52
CA ASN A 46 -13.06 -5.18 9.37
C ASN A 46 -13.90 -4.70 10.57
N GLY A 47 -14.68 -3.65 10.37
CA GLY A 47 -15.60 -3.11 11.37
C GLY A 47 -16.73 -4.05 11.80
N GLU A 48 -17.02 -5.15 11.06
CA GLU A 48 -17.99 -6.16 11.51
C GLU A 48 -17.42 -7.10 12.58
N THR A 49 -16.09 -7.29 12.61
CA THR A 49 -15.43 -8.20 13.56
C THR A 49 -14.99 -7.48 14.83
N ILE A 50 -14.94 -6.15 14.81
CA ILE A 50 -14.57 -5.31 15.94
C ILE A 50 -15.82 -4.97 16.74
N THR A 51 -16.04 -5.69 17.83
CA THR A 51 -17.20 -5.53 18.71
C THR A 51 -16.86 -4.89 20.06
N ASP A 52 -15.57 -4.88 20.41
CA ASP A 52 -15.02 -4.37 21.67
C ASP A 52 -13.50 -4.11 21.51
N TRP A 53 -12.86 -3.65 22.58
CA TRP A 53 -11.42 -3.36 22.59
C TRP A 53 -10.55 -4.59 22.34
N ASP A 54 -10.96 -5.77 22.80
CA ASP A 54 -10.17 -7.00 22.62
C ASP A 54 -10.15 -7.43 21.15
N SER A 55 -11.32 -7.46 20.51
CA SER A 55 -11.45 -7.71 19.08
C SER A 55 -10.74 -6.66 18.23
N PHE A 56 -10.80 -5.37 18.61
CA PHE A 56 -10.02 -4.30 17.97
C PHE A 56 -8.51 -4.58 18.01
N HIS A 57 -7.96 -4.88 19.19
CA HIS A 57 -6.52 -5.14 19.34
C HIS A 57 -6.07 -6.42 18.65
N THR A 58 -6.95 -7.43 18.57
CA THR A 58 -6.70 -8.65 17.79
C THR A 58 -6.62 -8.36 16.29
N GLU A 59 -7.60 -7.65 15.75
CA GLU A 59 -7.61 -7.25 14.33
C GLU A 59 -6.38 -6.39 14.01
N CYS A 60 -6.04 -5.42 14.87
CA CYS A 60 -4.86 -4.58 14.70
C CYS A 60 -3.56 -5.38 14.71
N ALA A 61 -3.36 -6.29 15.67
CA ALA A 61 -2.14 -7.09 15.73
C ALA A 61 -1.94 -7.92 14.44
N GLN A 62 -3.03 -8.50 13.91
CA GLN A 62 -3.00 -9.23 12.64
C GLN A 62 -2.72 -8.33 11.44
N VAL A 63 -3.45 -7.21 11.32
CA VAL A 63 -3.42 -6.35 10.14
C VAL A 63 -2.15 -5.53 10.09
N PHE A 64 -1.70 -4.97 11.22
CA PHE A 64 -0.47 -4.18 11.30
C PHE A 64 0.79 -5.03 11.52
N GLY A 65 0.64 -6.30 11.93
CA GLY A 65 1.77 -7.16 12.24
C GLY A 65 2.56 -6.66 13.45
N PHE A 66 1.86 -6.29 14.52
CA PHE A 66 2.47 -5.87 15.77
C PHE A 66 3.24 -7.02 16.43
N PRO A 67 4.27 -6.73 17.26
CA PRO A 67 5.08 -7.74 17.91
C PRO A 67 4.29 -8.58 18.93
N GLU A 68 4.83 -9.75 19.28
CA GLU A 68 4.20 -10.67 20.25
C GLU A 68 4.00 -10.03 21.64
N PHE A 69 4.84 -9.07 22.01
CA PHE A 69 4.73 -8.32 23.26
C PHE A 69 3.78 -7.11 23.18
N TYR A 70 2.97 -6.99 22.13
CA TYR A 70 1.98 -5.93 21.99
C TYR A 70 1.01 -5.89 23.18
N GLY A 71 0.99 -4.75 23.89
CA GLY A 71 0.28 -4.60 25.17
C GLY A 71 -1.25 -4.48 25.11
N ARG A 72 -1.86 -4.55 23.92
CA ARG A 72 -3.33 -4.52 23.70
C ARG A 72 -4.04 -3.36 24.40
N ASN A 73 -3.49 -2.16 24.25
CA ASN A 73 -4.08 -0.90 24.70
C ASN A 73 -3.67 0.22 23.73
N MET A 74 -4.31 1.39 23.82
CA MET A 74 -4.06 2.49 22.88
C MET A 74 -2.67 3.12 23.00
N ASN A 75 -2.06 3.15 24.18
CA ASN A 75 -0.66 3.60 24.30
C ASN A 75 0.27 2.68 23.50
N ALA A 76 0.11 1.36 23.66
CA ALA A 76 0.87 0.40 22.88
C ALA A 76 0.57 0.49 21.37
N TRP A 77 -0.67 0.82 20.98
CA TRP A 77 -1.04 1.03 19.57
C TRP A 77 -0.31 2.24 18.99
N ILE A 78 -0.30 3.36 19.72
CA ILE A 78 0.43 4.57 19.36
C ILE A 78 1.92 4.28 19.23
N ASP A 79 2.51 3.61 20.22
CA ASP A 79 3.93 3.25 20.21
C ASP A 79 4.29 2.46 18.95
N CYS A 80 3.45 1.51 18.54
CA CYS A 80 3.72 0.68 17.36
C CYS A 80 3.64 1.43 16.03
N LEU A 81 2.98 2.59 15.97
CA LEU A 81 2.74 3.35 14.73
C LEU A 81 3.40 4.74 14.73
N SER A 82 4.07 5.13 15.81
CA SER A 82 4.68 6.45 15.97
C SER A 82 5.99 6.64 15.18
N TYR A 83 6.65 5.55 14.76
CA TYR A 83 7.98 5.58 14.15
C TYR A 83 8.07 4.75 12.86
N LEU A 84 7.02 4.78 12.04
CA LEU A 84 6.90 4.00 10.79
C LEU A 84 8.00 4.28 9.75
N ARG A 85 8.76 5.37 9.89
CA ARG A 85 9.91 5.69 9.02
C ARG A 85 11.25 5.18 9.58
N ASP A 86 11.26 4.77 10.84
CA ASP A 86 12.42 4.18 11.50
C ASP A 86 12.45 2.66 11.29
N GLU A 87 13.57 2.04 11.65
CA GLU A 87 13.76 0.58 11.61
C GLU A 87 13.63 -0.01 13.02
N ASP A 88 12.44 0.14 13.61
CA ASP A 88 12.16 -0.30 14.98
C ASP A 88 11.55 -1.71 15.08
N GLY A 89 10.98 -2.22 13.98
CA GLY A 89 10.33 -3.53 13.92
C GLY A 89 9.00 -3.61 14.68
N MET A 90 8.36 -2.48 14.98
CA MET A 90 7.14 -2.43 15.79
C MET A 90 5.85 -2.69 14.99
N SER A 91 5.93 -2.61 13.66
CA SER A 91 4.88 -3.06 12.75
C SER A 91 5.49 -3.66 11.49
N LYS A 92 4.68 -4.34 10.65
CA LYS A 92 5.14 -4.82 9.34
C LYS A 92 5.30 -3.72 8.30
N PHE A 93 4.83 -2.50 8.60
CA PHE A 93 4.89 -1.36 7.70
C PHE A 93 6.16 -0.55 7.94
N ARG A 94 6.84 -0.20 6.86
CA ARG A 94 7.96 0.74 6.84
C ARG A 94 7.70 1.76 5.74
N LEU A 95 7.44 3.00 6.14
CA LEU A 95 7.18 4.11 5.24
C LEU A 95 8.48 4.73 4.77
N ARG A 96 8.52 5.12 3.49
CA ARG A 96 9.55 6.04 2.99
C ARG A 96 9.25 7.47 3.43
N GLU A 97 10.20 8.35 3.15
CA GLU A 97 9.99 9.79 3.29
C GLU A 97 8.72 10.22 2.56
N ASN A 98 7.84 10.95 3.25
CA ASN A 98 6.57 11.46 2.74
C ASN A 98 5.51 10.41 2.34
N GLU A 99 5.77 9.11 2.53
CA GLU A 99 4.72 8.09 2.36
C GLU A 99 3.72 8.15 3.52
N VAL A 100 2.50 7.70 3.22
CA VAL A 100 1.35 7.67 4.13
C VAL A 100 0.77 6.26 4.13
N LEU A 101 0.58 5.70 5.32
CA LEU A 101 -0.19 4.48 5.55
C LEU A 101 -1.68 4.81 5.52
N SER A 102 -2.38 4.25 4.55
CA SER A 102 -3.85 4.32 4.47
C SER A 102 -4.46 3.25 5.37
N ILE A 103 -5.12 3.67 6.45
CA ILE A 103 -5.90 2.80 7.33
C ILE A 103 -7.36 2.89 6.91
N GLU A 104 -7.91 1.80 6.42
CA GLU A 104 -9.30 1.69 5.98
C GLU A 104 -10.10 0.84 6.98
N ILE A 105 -11.23 1.34 7.44
CA ILE A 105 -12.22 0.55 8.18
C ILE A 105 -13.37 0.25 7.25
N SER A 106 -13.49 -1.00 6.82
CA SER A 106 -14.68 -1.47 6.11
C SER A 106 -15.82 -1.73 7.09
N HIS A 107 -17.07 -1.51 6.68
CA HIS A 107 -18.24 -1.64 7.55
C HIS A 107 -18.18 -0.70 8.75
N SER A 108 -17.66 0.51 8.55
CA SER A 108 -17.44 1.49 9.62
C SER A 108 -18.72 1.88 10.35
N GLU A 109 -19.87 1.86 9.67
CA GLU A 109 -21.16 2.15 10.29
C GLU A 109 -21.60 1.07 11.30
N LYS A 110 -21.23 -0.19 11.08
CA LYS A 110 -21.47 -1.25 12.06
C LYS A 110 -20.58 -1.05 13.30
N LEU A 111 -19.29 -0.78 13.08
CA LEU A 111 -18.37 -0.45 14.17
C LEU A 111 -18.88 0.75 14.98
N ARG A 112 -19.31 1.83 14.31
CA ARG A 112 -19.86 3.02 14.97
C ARG A 112 -21.06 2.70 15.86
N GLN A 113 -21.91 1.76 15.45
CA GLN A 113 -23.07 1.35 16.24
C GLN A 113 -22.70 0.44 17.41
N GLN A 114 -21.70 -0.41 17.25
CA GLN A 114 -21.33 -1.44 18.23
C GLN A 114 -20.34 -0.92 19.27
N ALA A 115 -19.34 -0.15 18.84
CA ALA A 115 -18.26 0.37 19.67
C ALA A 115 -17.83 1.77 19.20
N PRO A 116 -18.68 2.81 19.39
CA PRO A 116 -18.38 4.18 18.96
C PRO A 116 -17.09 4.72 19.57
N ASP A 117 -16.83 4.42 20.84
CA ASP A 117 -15.64 4.87 21.58
C ASP A 117 -14.33 4.42 20.91
N ILE A 118 -14.31 3.24 20.26
CA ILE A 118 -13.13 2.75 19.53
C ILE A 118 -12.83 3.62 18.33
N LEU A 119 -13.87 4.04 17.61
CA LEU A 119 -13.72 4.88 16.43
C LEU A 119 -13.28 6.30 16.80
N GLU A 120 -13.87 6.87 17.86
CA GLU A 120 -13.48 8.18 18.38
C GLU A 120 -12.01 8.18 18.85
N GLU A 121 -11.62 7.18 19.63
CA GLU A 121 -10.24 7.07 20.14
C GLU A 121 -9.24 6.81 19.00
N LEU A 122 -9.61 6.03 17.99
CA LEU A 122 -8.76 5.81 16.83
C LEU A 122 -8.53 7.08 16.01
N GLU A 123 -9.59 7.86 15.77
CA GLU A 123 -9.49 9.18 15.12
C GLU A 123 -8.55 10.11 15.92
N PHE A 124 -8.72 10.15 17.24
CA PHE A 124 -7.87 10.93 18.14
C PHE A 124 -6.40 10.49 18.09
N CYS A 125 -6.13 9.19 18.21
CA CYS A 125 -4.76 8.65 18.21
C CYS A 125 -4.06 8.86 16.86
N ILE A 126 -4.77 8.74 15.74
CA ILE A 126 -4.22 9.03 14.41
C ILE A 126 -3.83 10.51 14.30
N ALA A 127 -4.65 11.42 14.81
CA ALA A 127 -4.33 12.83 14.85
C ALA A 127 -3.09 13.10 15.70
N ALA A 128 -3.01 12.52 16.91
CA ALA A 128 -1.87 12.68 17.82
C ALA A 128 -0.54 12.16 17.20
N ILE A 129 -0.57 11.03 16.51
CA ILE A 129 0.61 10.51 15.80
C ILE A 129 1.03 11.49 14.70
N ASN A 130 0.08 11.97 13.90
CA ASN A 130 0.39 12.90 12.81
C ASN A 130 0.89 14.26 13.32
N GLU A 131 0.40 14.75 14.46
CA GLU A 131 0.91 15.97 15.12
C GLU A 131 2.39 15.79 15.51
N ARG A 132 2.75 14.64 16.07
CA ARG A 132 4.15 14.31 16.37
C ARG A 132 5.05 14.29 15.14
N TYR A 133 4.55 13.84 13.98
CA TYR A 133 5.28 13.92 12.72
C TYR A 133 5.48 15.37 12.26
N ASP A 134 4.46 16.22 12.44
CA ASP A 134 4.53 17.65 12.12
C ASP A 134 5.54 18.39 13.03
N ASP A 135 5.61 18.04 14.32
CA ASP A 135 6.63 18.55 15.25
C ASP A 135 8.07 18.23 14.80
N TYR A 136 8.25 17.16 14.04
CA TYR A 136 9.53 16.79 13.41
C TYR A 136 9.74 17.39 12.02
N GLY A 137 8.79 18.18 11.53
CA GLY A 137 8.81 18.77 10.19
C GLY A 137 8.52 17.78 9.07
N GLU A 138 7.95 16.61 9.41
CA GLU A 138 7.64 15.55 8.46
C GLU A 138 6.17 15.59 8.01
N LYS A 139 5.86 14.91 6.90
CA LYS A 139 4.47 14.76 6.45
C LYS A 139 3.70 13.76 7.33
N PRO A 140 2.37 13.91 7.44
CA PRO A 140 1.51 12.95 8.13
C PRO A 140 1.82 11.52 7.68
N ALA A 141 1.95 10.60 8.63
CA ALA A 141 2.24 9.21 8.34
C ALA A 141 0.97 8.37 8.17
N LEU A 142 -0.14 8.79 8.77
CA LEU A 142 -1.38 8.01 8.82
C LEU A 142 -2.54 8.75 8.18
N LYS A 143 -3.39 8.01 7.47
CA LYS A 143 -4.67 8.51 6.97
C LYS A 143 -5.77 7.51 7.27
N LEU A 144 -6.82 7.94 7.96
CA LEU A 144 -8.02 7.13 8.19
C LEU A 144 -9.02 7.28 7.04
N THR A 145 -9.66 6.20 6.63
CA THR A 145 -10.80 6.20 5.71
C THR A 145 -11.87 5.24 6.21
N LEU A 146 -13.10 5.72 6.31
CA LEU A 146 -14.25 4.95 6.76
C LEU A 146 -15.09 4.54 5.55
N ARG A 147 -15.46 3.26 5.44
CA ARG A 147 -16.23 2.69 4.32
C ARG A 147 -17.40 1.83 4.77
#